data_AF-A0A419DHJ3-F1
#
_entry.id   AF-A0A419DHJ3-F1
#
_cell.length_a   1.000
_cell.length_b   1.000
_cell.length_c   1.000
_cell.angle_alpha   90.00
_cell.angle_beta   90.00
_cell.angle_gamma   90.00
#
_symmetry.space_group_name_H-M   'P 1'
#
loop_
_entity.id
_entity.type
_entity.pdbx_description
1 polymer ?
#
loop_
_entity_poly.entity_id
_entity_poly.type
_entity_poly.pdbx_seq_one_letter_code
_entity_poly.pdbx_strand_id
1 'polypeptide(L)'
;MILYGAIQMAEGLVMWLMPDRIYGYIGFDKFPTEFPTYMSVATDFVAYILAITGATLIAGGFFFIIGSFNPVKNVNAVRFAILWSALTLVGQIYTIVKGYVTFGAIWWNLLVTALFLIGFLLFFPWPWRRESYK
;
A
#
# COMPACT_ATOMS: atom_id res chain seq x y z
N MET A 1 6.88 0.05 20.22
CA MET A 1 6.30 0.75 19.05
C MET A 1 7.24 0.74 17.85
N ILE A 2 8.49 1.21 17.97
CA ILE A 2 9.46 1.18 16.85
C ILE A 2 9.65 -0.25 16.29
N LEU A 3 9.93 -1.23 17.14
CA LEU A 3 10.12 -2.63 16.72
C LEU A 3 8.87 -3.18 16.01
N TYR A 4 7.67 -2.89 16.54
CA TYR A 4 6.42 -3.29 15.91
C TYR A 4 6.25 -2.66 14.53
N GLY A 5 6.56 -1.37 14.38
CA GLY A 5 6.53 -0.71 13.08
C GLY A 5 7.53 -1.29 12.07
N ALA A 6 8.73 -1.67 12.52
CA ALA A 6 9.71 -2.33 11.66
C ALA A 6 9.25 -3.72 11.20
N ILE A 7 8.62 -4.51 12.08
CA ILE A 7 8.03 -5.81 11.73
C ILE A 7 6.94 -5.63 10.67
N GLN A 8 6.02 -4.68 10.87
CA GLN A 8 4.95 -4.37 9.92
C GLN A 8 5.49 -3.94 8.56
N MET A 9 6.56 -3.14 8.52
CA MET A 9 7.22 -2.78 7.26
C MET A 9 7.84 -3.99 6.56
N ALA A 10 8.47 -4.90 7.31
CA ALA A 10 9.06 -6.11 6.76
C ALA A 10 8.00 -7.06 6.19
N GLU A 11 6.92 -7.31 6.93
CA GLU A 11 5.77 -8.08 6.47
C GLU A 11 5.17 -7.46 5.20
N GLY A 12 4.98 -6.14 5.21
CA GLY A 12 4.45 -5.42 4.06
C GLY A 12 5.34 -5.50 2.82
N LEU A 13 6.66 -5.42 2.98
CA LEU A 13 7.62 -5.60 1.89
C LEU A 13 7.55 -7.01 1.29
N VAL A 14 7.45 -8.04 2.14
CA VAL A 14 7.33 -9.43 1.66
C VAL A 14 6.03 -9.62 0.87
N MET A 15 4.91 -9.09 1.36
CA MET A 15 3.62 -9.15 0.67
C MET A 15 3.60 -8.38 -0.64
N TRP A 16 4.32 -7.26 -0.72
CA TRP A 16 4.35 -6.44 -1.91
C TRP A 16 5.28 -7.00 -3.00
N LEU A 17 6.48 -7.46 -2.61
CA LEU A 17 7.49 -7.94 -3.56
C LEU A 17 7.24 -9.36 -4.04
N MET A 18 6.56 -10.19 -3.24
CA MET A 18 6.42 -11.62 -3.51
C MET A 18 4.99 -12.16 -3.28
N PRO A 19 3.93 -11.50 -3.79
CA PRO A 19 2.56 -11.93 -3.56
C PRO A 19 2.32 -13.37 -4.06
N ASP A 20 2.91 -13.74 -5.21
CA ASP A 20 2.80 -15.09 -5.79
C ASP A 20 3.40 -16.18 -4.89
N ARG A 21 4.50 -15.86 -4.18
CA ARG A 21 5.12 -16.82 -3.26
C ARG A 21 4.29 -17.01 -2.01
N ILE A 22 3.78 -15.91 -1.44
CA ILE A 22 2.90 -15.98 -0.28
C ILE A 22 1.68 -16.80 -0.63
N TYR A 23 1.04 -16.50 -1.77
CA TYR A 23 -0.08 -17.25 -2.33
C TYR A 23 0.17 -18.77 -2.35
N GLY A 24 1.33 -19.23 -2.81
CA GLY A 24 1.69 -20.65 -2.78
C GLY A 24 1.88 -21.20 -1.36
N TYR A 25 2.42 -20.40 -0.44
CA TYR A 25 2.58 -20.83 0.96
C TYR A 25 1.25 -20.94 1.72
N ILE A 26 0.28 -20.07 1.43
CA ILE A 26 -1.06 -20.12 2.05
C ILE A 26 -1.94 -21.24 1.47
N GLY A 27 -1.42 -22.01 0.50
CA GLY A 27 -2.09 -23.20 -0.05
C GLY A 27 -3.19 -22.87 -1.05
N PHE A 28 -3.25 -21.63 -1.55
CA PHE A 28 -4.26 -21.28 -2.54
C PHE A 28 -3.94 -21.87 -3.93
N ASP A 29 -2.70 -22.34 -4.14
CA ASP A 29 -2.26 -23.14 -5.29
C ASP A 29 -2.82 -24.57 -5.28
N LYS A 30 -3.35 -25.02 -4.14
CA LYS A 30 -3.88 -26.38 -3.95
C LYS A 30 -5.40 -26.49 -4.10
N PHE A 31 -6.10 -25.40 -4.42
CA PHE A 31 -7.54 -25.51 -4.68
C PHE A 31 -7.78 -26.37 -5.93
N PRO A 32 -8.78 -27.27 -5.92
CA PRO A 32 -9.01 -28.21 -7.01
C PRO A 32 -9.33 -27.47 -8.31
N THR A 33 -8.51 -27.70 -9.33
CA THR A 33 -8.56 -27.10 -10.68
C THR A 33 -9.82 -27.43 -11.49
N GLU A 34 -10.85 -28.00 -10.86
CA GLU A 34 -12.14 -28.36 -11.48
C GLU A 34 -12.91 -27.14 -12.01
N PHE A 35 -12.54 -25.93 -11.57
CA PHE A 35 -13.09 -24.66 -12.04
C PHE A 35 -11.99 -23.69 -12.50
N PRO A 36 -11.28 -23.98 -13.60
CA PRO A 36 -10.06 -23.28 -14.00
C PRO A 36 -10.29 -21.78 -14.28
N THR A 37 -11.46 -21.42 -14.83
CA THR A 37 -11.79 -20.03 -15.19
C THR A 37 -12.03 -19.14 -13.97
N TYR A 38 -12.57 -19.67 -12.87
CA TYR A 38 -12.83 -18.90 -11.66
C TYR A 38 -11.61 -18.84 -10.74
N MET A 39 -10.75 -19.86 -10.83
CA MET A 39 -9.56 -19.96 -10.00
C MET A 39 -8.51 -18.92 -10.39
N SER A 40 -8.22 -18.73 -11.70
CA SER A 40 -7.25 -17.71 -12.14
C SER A 40 -7.66 -16.28 -11.74
N VAL A 41 -8.96 -15.98 -11.79
CA VAL A 41 -9.48 -14.68 -11.34
C VAL A 41 -9.28 -14.51 -9.84
N ALA A 42 -9.49 -15.58 -9.05
CA ALA A 42 -9.27 -15.56 -7.61
C ALA A 42 -7.78 -15.43 -7.25
N THR A 43 -6.87 -16.11 -7.96
CA THR A 43 -5.42 -16.02 -7.70
C THR A 43 -4.89 -14.61 -7.96
N ASP A 44 -5.27 -14.04 -9.09
CA ASP A 44 -4.81 -12.72 -9.51
C ASP A 44 -5.37 -11.63 -8.59
N PHE A 45 -6.63 -11.79 -8.17
CA PHE A 45 -7.24 -10.91 -7.17
C PHE A 45 -6.56 -11.03 -5.80
N VAL A 46 -6.20 -12.23 -5.35
CA VAL A 46 -5.47 -12.41 -4.08
C VAL A 46 -4.08 -11.77 -4.15
N ALA A 47 -3.35 -11.94 -5.26
CA ALA A 47 -2.05 -11.30 -5.47
C ALA A 47 -2.16 -9.76 -5.47
N TYR A 48 -3.22 -9.22 -6.08
CA TYR A 48 -3.56 -7.80 -6.00
C TYR A 48 -3.80 -7.35 -4.55
N ILE A 49 -4.66 -8.06 -3.81
CA ILE A 49 -4.96 -7.72 -2.41
C ILE A 49 -3.70 -7.77 -1.55
N LEU A 50 -2.85 -8.79 -1.70
CA LEU A 50 -1.58 -8.89 -0.98
C LEU A 50 -0.67 -7.71 -1.26
N ALA A 51 -0.57 -7.25 -2.51
CA ALA A 51 0.23 -6.08 -2.84
C ALA A 51 -0.30 -4.80 -2.17
N ILE A 52 -1.62 -4.58 -2.15
CA ILE A 52 -2.25 -3.42 -1.51
C ILE A 52 -2.15 -3.49 0.02
N THR A 53 -2.35 -4.68 0.59
CA THR A 53 -2.11 -4.93 2.02
C THR A 53 -0.66 -4.66 2.36
N GLY A 54 0.29 -5.12 1.55
CA GLY A 54 1.72 -4.88 1.74
C GLY A 54 2.05 -3.38 1.79
N ALA A 55 1.55 -2.60 0.83
CA ALA A 55 1.67 -1.15 0.82
C ALA A 55 1.08 -0.51 2.11
N THR A 56 -0.04 -1.04 2.59
CA THR A 56 -0.72 -0.56 3.81
C THR A 56 0.09 -0.86 5.07
N LEU A 57 0.69 -2.05 5.18
CA LEU A 57 1.53 -2.42 6.33
C LEU A 57 2.83 -1.60 6.34
N ILE A 58 3.43 -1.32 5.18
CA ILE A 58 4.61 -0.42 5.09
C ILE A 58 4.24 0.98 5.59
N ALA A 59 3.14 1.54 5.12
CA ALA A 59 2.68 2.86 5.58
C ALA A 59 2.36 2.86 7.08
N GLY A 60 1.66 1.83 7.57
CA GLY A 60 1.28 1.68 8.97
C GLY A 60 2.49 1.54 9.87
N GLY A 61 3.48 0.75 9.46
CA GLY A 61 4.74 0.60 10.19
C GLY A 61 5.50 1.92 10.32
N PHE A 62 5.56 2.71 9.24
CA PHE A 62 6.12 4.05 9.28
C PHE A 62 5.35 4.98 10.23
N PHE A 63 4.01 4.90 10.26
CA PHE A 63 3.19 5.65 11.21
C PHE A 63 3.48 5.27 12.67
N PHE A 64 3.62 3.99 12.99
CA PHE A 64 3.98 3.56 14.35
C PHE A 64 5.37 4.06 14.76
N ILE A 65 6.35 4.06 13.84
CA ILE A 65 7.69 4.58 14.11
C ILE A 65 7.62 6.08 14.38
N ILE A 66 7.03 6.87 13.48
CA ILE A 66 6.92 8.33 13.67
C ILE A 66 6.09 8.68 14.91
N GLY A 67 4.98 7.99 15.13
CA GLY A 67 4.11 8.18 16.28
C GLY A 67 4.83 7.92 17.60
N SER A 68 5.81 7.00 17.62
CA SER A 68 6.62 6.75 18.82
C SER A 68 7.57 7.88 19.18
N PHE A 69 8.03 8.67 18.21
CA PHE A 69 8.89 9.83 18.45
C PHE A 69 8.09 11.11 18.73
N ASN A 70 6.87 11.24 18.20
CA ASN A 70 6.05 12.42 18.40
C ASN A 70 4.54 12.10 18.27
N PRO A 71 3.88 11.61 19.34
CA PRO A 71 2.54 11.02 19.26
C PRO A 71 1.39 12.01 18.98
N VAL A 72 1.60 13.33 19.10
CA VAL A 72 0.50 14.32 19.20
C VAL A 72 0.50 15.35 18.05
N LYS A 73 1.34 15.18 17.03
CA LYS A 73 1.35 16.11 15.89
C LYS A 73 0.36 15.65 14.81
N ASN A 74 -0.71 16.42 14.59
CA ASN A 74 -1.63 16.25 13.45
C ASN A 74 -0.89 16.15 12.09
N VAL A 75 0.29 16.77 11.99
CA VAL A 75 1.19 16.67 10.82
C VAL A 75 1.60 15.22 10.51
N ASN A 76 1.72 14.35 11.51
CA ASN A 76 2.11 12.96 11.32
C ASN A 76 1.00 12.12 10.66
N ALA A 77 -0.26 12.40 10.98
CA ALA A 77 -1.39 11.76 10.31
C ALA A 77 -1.44 12.12 8.82
N VAL A 78 -1.17 13.38 8.47
CA VAL A 78 -1.12 13.80 7.06
C VAL A 78 0.10 13.20 6.35
N ARG A 79 1.27 13.12 7.01
CA ARG A 79 2.45 12.42 6.44
C ARG A 79 2.17 10.94 6.18
N PHE A 80 1.45 10.29 7.08
CA PHE A 80 1.00 8.91 6.88
C PHE A 80 0.03 8.80 5.71
N ALA A 81 -0.96 9.69 5.61
CA ALA A 81 -1.90 9.70 4.50
C ALA A 81 -1.18 9.90 3.15
N ILE A 82 -0.21 10.81 3.06
CA ILE A 82 0.62 11.00 1.86
C ILE A 82 1.38 9.71 1.52
N LEU A 83 2.08 9.12 2.49
CA LEU A 83 2.86 7.89 2.27
C LEU A 83 1.95 6.73 1.85
N TRP A 84 0.82 6.56 2.52
CA TRP A 84 -0.14 5.51 2.22
C TRP A 84 -0.74 5.67 0.82
N SER A 85 -1.18 6.88 0.45
CA SER A 85 -1.69 7.16 -0.90
C SER A 85 -0.61 6.94 -1.96
N ALA A 86 0.64 7.35 -1.70
CA ALA A 86 1.76 7.13 -2.62
C ALA A 86 2.06 5.64 -2.81
N LEU A 87 2.20 4.88 -1.73
CA LEU A 87 2.48 3.45 -1.77
C LEU A 87 1.32 2.67 -2.40
N THR A 88 0.08 3.03 -2.10
CA THR A 88 -1.11 2.41 -2.70
C THR A 88 -1.14 2.67 -4.21
N LEU A 89 -0.87 3.90 -4.65
CA LEU A 89 -0.82 4.24 -6.07
C LEU A 89 0.27 3.46 -6.81
N VAL A 90 1.48 3.42 -6.26
CA VAL A 90 2.60 2.65 -6.83
C VAL A 90 2.28 1.16 -6.82
N GLY A 91 1.65 0.65 -5.76
CA GLY A 91 1.18 -0.73 -5.64
C GLY A 91 0.17 -1.08 -6.72
N GLN A 92 -0.84 -0.24 -6.94
CA GLN A 92 -1.84 -0.43 -7.99
C GLN A 92 -1.20 -0.44 -9.39
N ILE A 93 -0.31 0.51 -9.69
CA ILE A 93 0.43 0.55 -10.96
C ILE A 93 1.26 -0.74 -11.11
N TYR A 94 1.96 -1.15 -10.06
CA TYR A 94 2.75 -2.40 -10.05
C TYR A 94 1.88 -3.62 -10.37
N THR A 95 0.69 -3.73 -9.76
CA THR A 95 -0.22 -4.87 -10.02
C THR A 95 -0.75 -4.90 -11.45
N ILE A 96 -0.93 -3.73 -12.10
CA ILE A 96 -1.29 -3.66 -13.52
C ILE A 96 -0.11 -4.14 -14.38
N VAL A 97 1.10 -3.64 -14.10
CA VAL A 97 2.32 -4.03 -14.83
C VAL A 97 2.60 -5.53 -14.70
N LYS A 98 2.30 -6.12 -13.55
CA LYS A 98 2.44 -7.56 -13.31
C LYS A 98 1.31 -8.40 -13.91
N GLY A 99 0.22 -7.78 -14.35
CA GLY A 99 -0.93 -8.49 -14.92
C GLY A 99 -1.87 -9.10 -13.88
N TYR A 100 -1.71 -8.79 -12.58
CA TYR A 100 -2.63 -9.28 -11.54
C TYR A 100 -4.01 -8.62 -11.62
N VAL A 101 -4.12 -7.46 -12.25
CA VAL A 101 -5.39 -6.77 -12.41
C VAL A 101 -5.41 -5.94 -13.68
N THR A 102 -6.57 -5.86 -14.33
CA THR A 102 -6.75 -5.01 -15.50
C THR A 102 -7.02 -3.57 -15.07
N PHE A 103 -6.57 -2.60 -15.88
CA PHE A 103 -6.83 -1.18 -15.62
C PHE A 103 -8.34 -0.91 -15.44
N GLY A 104 -9.18 -1.52 -16.28
CA GLY A 104 -10.64 -1.37 -16.20
C GLY A 104 -11.29 -1.83 -14.89
N ALA A 105 -10.64 -2.72 -14.13
CA ALA A 105 -11.17 -3.16 -12.84
C ALA A 105 -10.85 -2.18 -11.69
N ILE A 106 -9.73 -1.44 -11.78
CA ILE A 106 -9.24 -0.60 -10.67
C ILE A 106 -9.07 0.89 -11.01
N TRP A 107 -9.41 1.33 -12.23
CA TRP A 107 -9.19 2.71 -12.69
C TRP A 107 -9.81 3.75 -11.75
N TRP A 108 -10.99 3.47 -11.18
CA TRP A 108 -11.66 4.38 -10.24
C TRP A 108 -10.83 4.55 -8.96
N ASN A 109 -10.34 3.44 -8.39
CA ASN A 109 -9.51 3.47 -7.19
C ASN A 109 -8.17 4.17 -7.46
N LEU A 110 -7.57 3.90 -8.63
CA LEU A 110 -6.32 4.53 -9.07
C LEU A 110 -6.47 6.06 -9.20
N LEU A 111 -7.55 6.51 -9.83
CA LEU A 111 -7.86 7.93 -9.98
C LEU A 111 -8.08 8.60 -8.63
N VAL A 112 -8.92 8.01 -7.77
CA VAL A 112 -9.21 8.56 -6.44
C VAL A 112 -7.95 8.64 -5.60
N THR A 113 -7.13 7.58 -5.59
CA THR A 113 -5.86 7.54 -4.85
C THR A 113 -4.88 8.60 -5.35
N ALA A 114 -4.77 8.79 -6.67
CA ALA A 114 -3.94 9.84 -7.25
C ALA A 114 -4.42 11.25 -6.88
N LEU A 115 -5.74 11.50 -6.92
CA LEU A 115 -6.31 12.79 -6.50
C LEU A 115 -6.06 13.07 -5.02
N PHE A 116 -6.21 12.07 -4.15
CA PHE A 116 -5.90 12.23 -2.73
C PHE A 116 -4.42 12.52 -2.51
N LEU A 117 -3.52 11.80 -3.19
CA LEU A 117 -2.08 12.06 -3.11
C LEU A 117 -1.75 13.51 -3.52
N ILE A 118 -2.27 13.96 -4.67
CA ILE A 118 -2.07 15.33 -5.16
C ILE A 118 -2.64 16.34 -4.16
N GLY A 119 -3.87 16.12 -3.69
CA GLY A 119 -4.52 16.98 -2.70
C GLY A 119 -3.70 17.10 -1.42
N PHE A 120 -3.25 15.97 -0.86
CA PHE A 120 -2.41 16.01 0.32
C PHE A 120 -1.09 16.74 0.06
N LEU A 121 -0.40 16.51 -1.07
CA LEU A 121 0.85 17.20 -1.39
C LEU A 121 0.68 18.72 -1.56
N LEU A 122 -0.44 19.17 -2.14
CA LEU A 122 -0.74 20.58 -2.35
C LEU A 122 -1.08 21.30 -1.04
N PHE A 123 -1.89 20.67 -0.18
CA PHE A 123 -2.35 21.28 1.08
C PHE A 123 -1.45 20.99 2.27
N PHE A 124 -0.43 20.13 2.13
CA PHE A 124 0.48 19.82 3.21
C PHE A 124 1.36 21.05 3.55
N PRO A 125 1.39 21.49 4.83
CA PRO A 125 2.18 22.64 5.24
C PRO A 125 3.67 22.26 5.33
N TRP A 126 4.35 22.28 4.19
CA TRP A 126 5.75 21.94 4.05
C TRP A 126 6.65 22.77 4.98
N PRO A 127 7.58 22.14 5.73
CA PRO A 127 8.42 22.84 6.71
C PRO A 127 9.23 24.01 6.13
N TRP A 128 9.77 23.86 4.92
CA TRP A 128 10.56 24.90 4.24
C TRP A 128 9.75 26.17 3.91
N ARG A 129 8.41 26.09 3.91
CA ARG A 129 7.53 27.25 3.68
C ARG A 129 7.39 28.16 4.92
N ARG A 130 7.93 27.76 6.07
CA ARG A 130 7.86 28.53 7.33
C ARG A 130 9.14 29.31 7.65
N GLU A 131 10.23 29.03 6.95
CA GLU A 131 11.51 29.72 7.16
C GLU A 131 11.56 31.08 6.46
N SER A 132 10.69 31.33 5.48
CA SER A 132 10.58 32.62 4.78
C SER A 132 9.78 33.69 5.54
N TYR A 133 9.40 33.45 6.80
CA TYR A 133 8.68 34.40 7.67
C TYR A 133 9.41 34.69 8.99
N LYS A 134 10.74 34.63 8.98
CA LYS A 134 11.57 35.09 10.11
C LYS A 134 12.53 36.18 9.66
#